data_AF-A0A091P8R4-F1
#
_entry.id   AF-A0A091P8R4-F1
#
_cell.length_a   1.000
_cell.length_b   1.000
_cell.length_c   1.000
_cell.angle_alpha   90.00
_cell.angle_beta   90.00
_cell.angle_gamma   90.00
#
_symmetry.space_group_name_H-M   'P 1'
#
loop_
_entity.id
_entity.type
_entity.pdbx_description
1 polymer ?
#
loop_
_entity_poly.entity_id
_entity_poly.type
_entity_poly.pdbx_seq_one_letter_code
_entity_poly.pdbx_strand_id
1 'polypeptide(L)'
;LSGYRFIFMLGQFLHGMGATPLYTLGVTYLDENVKTNYSPVYIAVFYTAAILGPAAGYLVGGMFLNIYTEIGREVDITPENTLWGGAWWVGFTASLLISIPILGYPQRLPGSQRYIVMRVSEAHQLKDGSHKKASDPDFGKTVKDLPRSVLLLLKNPTFIFLCLAGATEATLIAGMSTFGPKFLESQFSLSASEAATFFGYLVVPAGGGGTFLGGFLVNKFKLRCSGIIKLCLLCTVSSLLAIFIFFIHCPNMPMAGVTQMYDGSALPGGQLNLTAACNAECGCLQETYSPVCGSDGIMYYSPCHAGCKKVSENLRNGKKVYHECSCVEKTFLPSPGIAEAGKCTSSCAKRPLLLLFMFVVILFTFLSSIPALTATLRCVSDRQRSFALGIQWIVVRTLGGIPGPIAFGSMIDKSCLLWQDQCGEQGSCYVYQNSAMSRYTLVAGLVYKVLGTTFFIVACLLYKPPPPESAPGSSDASENGNCDLQEHKPSLPAEEDI
;
A
#
# COMPACT_ATOMS: atom_id res chain seq x y z
N LEU A 1 -24.18 -18.03 12.40
CA LEU A 1 -23.12 -17.06 12.04
C LEU A 1 -23.34 -16.28 10.73
N SER A 2 -24.17 -16.75 9.77
CA SER A 2 -24.31 -16.10 8.43
C SER A 2 -24.76 -14.62 8.44
N GLY A 3 -25.61 -14.22 9.38
CA GLY A 3 -26.11 -12.83 9.49
C GLY A 3 -25.06 -11.77 9.83
N TYR A 4 -24.02 -12.14 10.60
CA TYR A 4 -22.96 -11.20 10.98
C TYR A 4 -22.13 -10.72 9.79
N ARG A 5 -22.00 -11.54 8.74
CA ARG A 5 -21.29 -11.16 7.52
C ARG A 5 -21.85 -9.88 6.91
N PHE A 6 -23.18 -9.77 6.84
CA PHE A 6 -23.84 -8.58 6.28
C PHE A 6 -23.65 -7.35 7.17
N ILE A 7 -23.62 -7.53 8.49
CA ILE A 7 -23.32 -6.46 9.45
C ILE A 7 -21.89 -5.94 9.23
N PHE A 8 -20.91 -6.84 9.09
CA PHE A 8 -19.53 -6.44 8.79
C PHE A 8 -19.39 -5.76 7.44
N MET A 9 -20.08 -6.26 6.40
CA MET A 9 -20.10 -5.63 5.08
C MET A 9 -20.68 -4.21 5.14
N LEU A 10 -21.80 -4.02 5.85
CA LEU A 10 -22.41 -2.70 6.06
C LEU A 10 -21.47 -1.78 6.84
N GLY A 11 -20.82 -2.29 7.89
CA GLY A 11 -19.84 -1.53 8.67
C GLY A 11 -18.67 -1.05 7.82
N GLN A 12 -18.11 -1.92 6.97
CA GLN A 12 -17.02 -1.54 6.05
C GLN A 12 -17.49 -0.56 4.96
N PHE A 13 -18.73 -0.69 4.49
CA PHE A 13 -19.32 0.26 3.57
C PHE A 13 -19.45 1.65 4.20
N LEU A 14 -19.98 1.75 5.42
CA LEU A 14 -20.09 3.00 6.18
C LEU A 14 -18.70 3.60 6.48
N HIS A 15 -17.71 2.77 6.81
CA HIS A 15 -16.33 3.21 6.99
C HIS A 15 -15.77 3.81 5.69
N GLY A 16 -16.03 3.19 4.53
CA GLY A 16 -15.67 3.74 3.22
C GLY A 16 -16.34 5.08 2.92
N MET A 17 -17.64 5.22 3.24
CA MET A 17 -18.37 6.48 3.11
C MET A 17 -17.75 7.59 3.97
N GLY A 18 -17.42 7.29 5.24
CA GLY A 18 -16.81 8.24 6.17
C GLY A 18 -15.37 8.61 5.81
N ALA A 19 -14.60 7.69 5.24
CA ALA A 19 -13.21 7.95 4.84
C ALA A 19 -13.09 8.77 3.55
N THR A 20 -14.06 8.68 2.63
CA THR A 20 -13.97 9.32 1.30
C THR A 20 -13.79 10.86 1.36
N PRO A 21 -14.52 11.62 2.21
CA PRO A 21 -14.32 13.05 2.37
C PRO A 21 -12.90 13.45 2.79
N LEU A 22 -12.19 12.61 3.57
CA LEU A 22 -10.83 12.92 4.02
C LEU A 22 -9.86 13.02 2.84
N TYR A 23 -9.97 12.10 1.87
CA TYR A 23 -9.07 12.01 0.71
C TYR A 23 -9.51 12.87 -0.50
N THR A 24 -10.71 13.45 -0.44
CA THR A 24 -11.26 14.32 -1.48
C THR A 24 -11.34 15.76 -0.98
N LEU A 25 -12.28 16.05 -0.07
CA LEU A 25 -12.51 17.38 0.49
C LEU A 25 -11.35 17.84 1.38
N GLY A 26 -10.81 16.97 2.22
CA GLY A 26 -9.67 17.30 3.10
C GLY A 26 -8.43 17.72 2.31
N VAL A 27 -8.12 16.99 1.24
CA VAL A 27 -6.99 17.30 0.36
C VAL A 27 -7.21 18.61 -0.38
N THR A 28 -8.40 18.87 -0.92
CA THR A 28 -8.69 20.16 -1.57
C THR A 28 -8.69 21.31 -0.58
N TYR A 29 -9.17 21.10 0.65
CA TYR A 29 -9.11 22.11 1.70
C TYR A 29 -7.65 22.48 2.01
N LEU A 30 -6.75 21.50 2.12
CA LEU A 30 -5.31 21.78 2.28
C LEU A 30 -4.74 22.55 1.08
N ASP A 31 -5.11 22.19 -0.15
CA ASP A 31 -4.62 22.85 -1.37
C ASP A 31 -5.09 24.30 -1.55
N GLU A 32 -6.29 24.63 -1.05
CA GLU A 32 -6.92 25.94 -1.22
C GLU A 32 -6.51 26.95 -0.13
N ASN A 33 -6.12 26.46 1.04
CA ASN A 33 -5.83 27.32 2.20
C ASN A 33 -4.34 27.69 2.33
N VAL A 34 -3.47 27.21 1.46
CA VAL A 34 -2.02 27.46 1.52
C VAL A 34 -1.47 27.96 0.18
N LYS A 35 -0.27 28.56 0.20
CA LYS A 35 0.45 28.99 -1.01
C LYS A 35 0.68 27.79 -1.95
N THR A 36 0.51 27.99 -3.26
CA THR A 36 0.60 26.95 -4.30
C THR A 36 1.91 26.14 -4.28
N ASN A 37 3.03 26.77 -3.90
CA ASN A 37 4.33 26.10 -3.78
C ASN A 37 4.41 25.17 -2.56
N TYR A 38 3.75 25.53 -1.45
CA TYR A 38 3.78 24.77 -0.20
C TYR A 38 2.67 23.72 -0.09
N SER A 39 1.57 23.86 -0.85
CA SER A 39 0.46 22.88 -0.91
C SER A 39 0.93 21.42 -1.03
N PRO A 40 1.85 21.07 -1.97
CA PRO A 40 2.32 19.70 -2.13
C PRO A 40 2.98 19.13 -0.88
N VAL A 41 3.65 19.95 -0.05
CA VAL A 41 4.28 19.48 1.19
C VAL A 41 3.23 19.14 2.23
N TYR A 42 2.22 19.99 2.45
CA TYR A 42 1.15 19.71 3.41
C TYR A 42 0.34 18.48 3.01
N ILE A 43 0.03 18.33 1.71
CA ILE A 43 -0.60 17.13 1.17
C ILE A 43 0.29 15.91 1.41
N ALA A 44 1.60 16.02 1.20
CA ALA A 44 2.53 14.93 1.46
C ALA A 44 2.61 14.54 2.94
N VAL A 45 2.58 15.51 3.86
CA VAL A 45 2.50 15.22 5.31
C VAL A 45 1.22 14.45 5.64
N PHE A 46 0.08 14.88 5.10
CA PHE A 46 -1.21 14.20 5.30
C PHE A 46 -1.18 12.74 4.83
N TYR A 47 -0.72 12.47 3.60
CA TYR A 47 -0.63 11.10 3.08
C TYR A 47 0.47 10.27 3.75
N THR A 48 1.56 10.89 4.21
CA THR A 48 2.58 10.20 5.00
C THR A 48 2.01 9.75 6.34
N ALA A 49 1.21 10.59 7.01
CA ALA A 49 0.49 10.21 8.21
C ALA A 49 -0.50 9.06 7.95
N ALA A 50 -1.15 9.03 6.79
CA ALA A 50 -2.02 7.91 6.39
C ALA A 50 -1.26 6.58 6.17
N ILE A 51 0.04 6.62 5.86
CA ILE A 51 0.90 5.42 5.75
C ILE A 51 1.41 4.98 7.14
N LEU A 52 1.78 5.94 7.99
CA LEU A 52 2.27 5.66 9.35
C LEU A 52 1.14 5.22 10.30
N GLY A 53 -0.08 5.71 10.07
CA GLY A 53 -1.27 5.45 10.88
C GLY A 53 -1.54 3.95 11.08
N PRO A 54 -1.61 3.12 10.02
CA PRO A 54 -1.78 1.68 10.15
C PRO A 54 -0.68 1.01 11.00
N ALA A 55 0.59 1.40 10.83
CA ALA A 55 1.68 0.84 11.63
C ALA A 55 1.53 1.14 13.12
N ALA A 56 1.22 2.40 13.46
CA ALA A 56 0.90 2.79 14.84
C ALA A 56 -0.38 2.09 15.35
N GLY A 57 -1.38 1.96 14.50
CA GLY A 57 -2.66 1.31 14.80
C GLY A 57 -2.52 -0.18 15.10
N TYR A 58 -1.66 -0.91 14.39
CA TYR A 58 -1.36 -2.31 14.70
C TYR A 58 -0.69 -2.47 16.07
N LEU A 59 0.26 -1.58 16.41
CA LEU A 59 0.93 -1.62 17.72
C LEU A 59 -0.04 -1.30 18.85
N VAL A 60 -0.80 -0.20 18.72
CA VAL A 60 -1.78 0.23 19.74
C VAL A 60 -2.93 -0.76 19.84
N GLY A 61 -3.44 -1.25 18.71
CA GLY A 61 -4.48 -2.27 18.64
C GLY A 61 -4.03 -3.58 19.29
N GLY A 62 -2.78 -4.02 19.05
CA GLY A 62 -2.20 -5.19 19.71
C GLY A 62 -2.15 -5.05 21.23
N MET A 63 -1.85 -3.86 21.75
CA MET A 63 -1.91 -3.58 23.18
C MET A 63 -3.34 -3.65 23.74
N PHE A 64 -4.32 -3.09 23.02
CA PHE A 64 -5.73 -3.15 23.43
C PHE A 64 -6.32 -4.56 23.37
N LEU A 65 -5.81 -5.41 22.48
CA LEU A 65 -6.20 -6.82 22.43
C LEU A 65 -5.74 -7.60 23.67
N ASN A 66 -4.77 -7.12 24.44
CA ASN A 66 -4.38 -7.74 25.72
C ASN A 66 -5.29 -7.34 26.90
N ILE A 67 -6.28 -6.47 26.68
CA ILE A 67 -7.28 -6.06 27.67
C ILE A 67 -8.59 -6.76 27.36
N TYR A 68 -9.26 -7.32 28.38
CA TYR A 68 -10.54 -8.00 28.18
C TYR A 68 -11.61 -7.05 27.64
N THR A 69 -12.52 -7.55 26.80
CA THR A 69 -13.53 -6.75 26.09
C THR A 69 -14.40 -5.91 27.03
N GLU A 70 -14.75 -6.46 28.19
CA GLU A 70 -15.47 -5.78 29.27
C GLU A 70 -14.47 -5.23 30.28
N ILE A 71 -14.10 -3.96 30.12
CA ILE A 71 -13.14 -3.30 31.00
C ILE A 71 -13.71 -3.26 32.44
N GLY A 72 -12.94 -3.76 33.40
CA GLY A 72 -13.30 -3.77 34.82
C GLY A 72 -13.94 -5.06 35.33
N ARG A 73 -14.11 -6.09 34.47
CA ARG A 73 -14.54 -7.43 34.89
C ARG A 73 -13.33 -8.34 35.06
N GLU A 74 -13.16 -8.89 36.27
CA GLU A 74 -12.20 -9.95 36.52
C GLU A 74 -12.72 -11.25 35.91
N VAL A 75 -11.89 -11.89 35.08
CA VAL A 75 -12.18 -13.15 34.42
C VAL A 75 -10.93 -14.03 34.40
N ASP A 76 -11.09 -15.30 34.76
CA ASP A 76 -10.01 -16.31 34.81
C ASP A 76 -9.66 -16.86 33.41
N ILE A 77 -9.66 -16.00 32.39
CA ILE A 77 -9.29 -16.37 31.02
C ILE A 77 -8.09 -15.53 30.57
N THR A 78 -7.17 -16.17 29.86
CA THR A 78 -5.99 -15.51 29.30
C THR A 78 -6.26 -15.02 27.87
N PRO A 79 -5.45 -14.07 27.34
CA PRO A 79 -5.51 -13.64 25.94
C PRO A 79 -5.33 -14.75 24.90
N GLU A 80 -4.81 -15.91 25.31
CA GLU A 80 -4.60 -17.08 24.44
C GLU A 80 -5.88 -17.92 24.25
N ASN A 81 -6.90 -17.69 25.07
CA ASN A 81 -8.16 -18.42 24.99
C ASN A 81 -9.01 -17.92 23.81
N THR A 82 -9.64 -18.83 23.05
CA THR A 82 -10.52 -18.51 21.92
C THR A 82 -11.72 -17.63 22.26
N LEU A 83 -12.10 -17.56 23.55
CA LEU A 83 -13.18 -16.70 24.05
C LEU A 83 -12.73 -15.26 24.32
N TRP A 84 -11.43 -14.97 24.24
CA TRP A 84 -10.87 -13.65 24.48
C TRP A 84 -11.09 -12.73 23.26
N GLY A 85 -12.06 -11.81 23.38
CA GLY A 85 -12.38 -10.88 22.29
C GLY A 85 -11.45 -9.66 22.18
N GLY A 86 -10.77 -9.28 23.27
CA GLY A 86 -9.96 -8.07 23.35
C GLY A 86 -10.77 -6.75 23.32
N ALA A 87 -10.21 -5.66 23.82
CA ALA A 87 -10.86 -4.34 23.84
C ALA A 87 -10.79 -3.61 22.48
N TRP A 88 -11.24 -4.26 21.40
CA TRP A 88 -11.14 -3.77 20.02
C TRP A 88 -11.91 -2.46 19.76
N TRP A 89 -12.95 -2.18 20.54
CA TRP A 89 -13.83 -1.02 20.35
C TRP A 89 -13.20 0.31 20.79
N VAL A 90 -12.15 0.28 21.62
CA VAL A 90 -11.48 1.46 22.18
C VAL A 90 -10.88 2.36 21.09
N GLY A 91 -10.38 1.77 19.99
CA GLY A 91 -9.87 2.55 18.86
C GLY A 91 -10.94 3.42 18.21
N PHE A 92 -12.18 2.92 18.11
CA PHE A 92 -13.29 3.66 17.52
C PHE A 92 -13.72 4.83 18.41
N THR A 93 -13.78 4.63 19.72
CA THR A 93 -14.12 5.72 20.66
C THR A 93 -13.05 6.81 20.68
N ALA A 94 -11.76 6.44 20.65
CA ALA A 94 -10.67 7.40 20.51
C ALA A 94 -10.76 8.21 19.20
N SER A 95 -11.10 7.57 18.08
CA SER A 95 -11.28 8.26 16.79
C SER A 95 -12.42 9.28 16.83
N LEU A 96 -13.49 9.00 17.57
CA LEU A 96 -14.61 9.93 17.75
C LEU A 96 -14.18 11.18 18.53
N LEU A 97 -13.38 11.01 19.59
CA LEU A 97 -12.85 12.14 20.36
C LEU A 97 -11.92 13.03 19.52
N ILE A 98 -11.09 12.42 18.67
CA ILE A 98 -10.19 13.15 17.76
C ILE A 98 -10.97 13.90 16.66
N SER A 99 -12.20 13.47 16.34
CA SER A 99 -13.04 14.17 15.36
C SER A 99 -13.62 15.50 15.88
N ILE A 100 -13.74 15.68 17.20
CA ILE A 100 -14.33 16.89 17.81
C ILE A 100 -13.51 18.15 17.46
N PRO A 101 -12.17 18.18 17.63
CA PRO A 101 -11.35 19.32 17.19
C PRO A 101 -11.49 19.67 15.71
N ILE A 102 -11.77 18.69 14.84
CA ILE A 102 -11.91 18.93 13.39
C ILE A 102 -13.15 19.78 13.10
N LEU A 103 -14.21 19.66 13.90
CA LEU A 103 -15.43 20.47 13.79
C LEU A 103 -15.17 21.97 14.03
N GLY A 104 -14.08 22.32 14.73
CA GLY A 104 -13.69 23.71 15.00
C GLY A 104 -13.02 24.43 13.83
N TYR A 105 -12.70 23.75 12.72
CA TYR A 105 -12.07 24.38 11.57
C TYR A 105 -13.08 25.21 10.75
N PRO A 106 -12.78 26.48 10.44
CA PRO A 106 -13.63 27.29 9.58
C PRO A 106 -13.61 26.77 8.14
N GLN A 107 -14.65 27.05 7.36
CA GLN A 107 -14.71 26.67 5.94
C GLN A 107 -13.55 27.22 5.10
N ARG A 108 -12.98 28.35 5.51
CA ARG A 108 -11.78 28.97 4.92
C ARG A 108 -10.94 29.57 6.03
N LEU A 109 -9.63 29.31 6.00
CA LEU A 109 -8.71 29.93 6.94
C LEU A 109 -8.59 31.44 6.66
N PRO A 110 -8.41 32.28 7.70
CA PRO A 110 -8.13 33.70 7.54
C PRO A 110 -6.95 33.94 6.59
N GLY A 111 -7.12 34.80 5.58
CA GLY A 111 -6.07 35.10 4.59
C GLY A 111 -5.98 34.14 3.39
N SER A 112 -6.78 33.06 3.36
CA SER A 112 -6.83 32.11 2.22
C SER A 112 -7.20 32.78 0.89
N GLN A 113 -8.09 33.79 0.92
CA GLN A 113 -8.50 34.52 -0.28
C GLN A 113 -7.32 35.17 -1.04
N ARG A 114 -6.29 35.65 -0.31
CA ARG A 114 -5.08 36.22 -0.92
C ARG A 114 -4.34 35.16 -1.75
N TYR A 115 -4.29 33.92 -1.29
CA TYR A 115 -3.63 32.83 -2.01
C TYR A 115 -4.39 32.38 -3.24
N ILE A 116 -5.73 32.42 -3.21
CA ILE A 116 -6.58 32.08 -4.36
C ILE A 116 -6.37 33.12 -5.47
N VAL A 117 -6.37 34.41 -5.14
CA VAL A 117 -6.17 35.51 -6.13
C VAL A 117 -4.77 35.47 -6.74
N MET A 118 -3.74 35.11 -5.97
CA MET A 118 -2.36 34.99 -6.48
C MET A 118 -2.10 33.70 -7.28
N ARG A 119 -3.06 32.76 -7.33
CA ARG A 119 -2.87 31.46 -7.98
C ARG A 119 -2.98 31.61 -9.50
N VAL A 120 -1.87 31.39 -10.20
CA VAL A 120 -1.88 31.27 -11.66
C VAL A 120 -2.58 29.96 -12.02
N SER A 121 -3.62 30.02 -12.85
CA SER A 121 -4.29 28.82 -13.35
C SER A 121 -3.30 28.00 -14.18
N GLU A 122 -3.16 26.72 -13.89
CA GLU A 122 -2.32 25.77 -14.65
C GLU A 122 -3.15 24.75 -15.42
N ALA A 123 -4.46 24.97 -15.49
CA ALA A 123 -5.40 24.00 -15.98
C ALA A 123 -5.30 23.80 -17.50
N HIS A 124 -5.55 22.56 -17.92
CA HIS A 124 -5.39 22.13 -19.30
C HIS A 124 -6.31 22.91 -20.24
N GLN A 125 -5.74 23.53 -21.28
CA GLN A 125 -6.49 24.34 -22.24
C GLN A 125 -7.01 23.49 -23.41
N LEU A 126 -8.35 23.38 -23.50
CA LEU A 126 -9.05 22.81 -24.66
C LEU A 126 -9.46 23.91 -25.64
N LYS A 127 -9.33 23.63 -26.95
CA LYS A 127 -9.71 24.56 -28.04
C LYS A 127 -11.20 24.92 -28.05
N ASP A 128 -12.06 24.06 -27.50
CA ASP A 128 -13.52 24.25 -27.44
C ASP A 128 -13.99 25.16 -26.29
N GLY A 129 -13.06 25.73 -25.51
CA GLY A 129 -13.37 26.62 -24.40
C GLY A 129 -13.99 25.90 -23.20
N SER A 130 -13.94 24.57 -23.13
CA SER A 130 -14.44 23.78 -21.99
C SER A 130 -13.87 24.23 -20.64
N HIS A 131 -12.60 24.66 -20.62
CA HIS A 131 -11.97 25.24 -19.42
C HIS A 131 -12.70 26.50 -18.92
N LYS A 132 -13.13 27.39 -19.83
CA LYS A 132 -13.86 28.62 -19.47
C LYS A 132 -15.23 28.29 -18.85
N LYS A 133 -15.93 27.29 -19.41
CA LYS A 133 -17.21 26.80 -18.86
C LYS A 133 -17.05 26.16 -17.48
N ALA A 134 -15.94 25.46 -17.25
CA ALA A 134 -15.63 24.85 -15.96
C ALA A 134 -15.23 25.87 -14.87
N SER A 135 -14.72 27.04 -15.28
CA SER A 135 -14.35 28.14 -14.37
C SER A 135 -15.51 29.09 -14.03
N ASP A 136 -16.66 28.95 -14.69
CA ASP A 136 -17.83 29.83 -14.53
C ASP A 136 -18.35 29.86 -13.07
N PRO A 137 -18.64 31.03 -12.47
CA PRO A 137 -19.25 31.17 -11.15
C PRO A 137 -20.58 30.46 -10.93
N ASP A 138 -21.36 30.26 -11.98
CA ASP A 138 -22.67 29.62 -11.87
C ASP A 138 -22.62 28.11 -12.13
N PHE A 139 -21.47 27.60 -12.54
CA PHE A 139 -21.28 26.18 -12.82
C PHE A 139 -21.05 25.36 -11.54
N GLY A 140 -21.82 24.26 -11.38
CA GLY A 140 -21.65 23.31 -10.27
C GLY A 140 -22.53 23.59 -9.04
N LYS A 141 -23.49 24.51 -9.14
CA LYS A 141 -24.46 24.81 -8.07
C LYS A 141 -25.64 23.84 -8.04
N THR A 142 -25.91 23.13 -9.14
CA THR A 142 -27.08 22.25 -9.28
C THR A 142 -26.66 20.80 -9.54
N VAL A 143 -27.41 19.82 -9.01
CA VAL A 143 -27.17 18.38 -9.28
C VAL A 143 -27.25 18.05 -10.79
N LYS A 144 -28.03 18.83 -11.55
CA LYS A 144 -28.11 18.73 -13.01
C LYS A 144 -26.79 19.07 -13.73
N ASP A 145 -25.88 19.78 -13.08
CA ASP A 145 -24.55 20.11 -13.61
C ASP A 145 -23.53 18.97 -13.39
N LEU A 146 -23.89 17.94 -12.62
CA LEU A 146 -23.01 16.81 -12.32
C LEU A 146 -22.62 16.03 -13.59
N PRO A 147 -23.56 15.58 -14.46
CA PRO A 147 -23.18 14.84 -15.68
C PRO A 147 -22.34 15.71 -16.62
N ARG A 148 -22.61 17.01 -16.65
CA ARG A 148 -21.85 17.97 -17.45
C ARG A 148 -20.43 18.16 -16.90
N SER A 149 -20.25 18.18 -15.59
CA SER A 149 -18.94 18.23 -14.93
C SER A 149 -18.11 16.98 -15.24
N VAL A 150 -18.74 15.79 -15.19
CA VAL A 150 -18.08 14.53 -15.58
C VAL A 150 -17.62 14.62 -17.03
N LEU A 151 -18.48 15.05 -17.95
CA LEU A 151 -18.15 15.14 -19.37
C LEU A 151 -16.99 16.13 -19.63
N LEU A 152 -16.95 17.27 -18.92
CA LEU A 152 -15.87 18.24 -19.04
C LEU A 152 -14.53 17.67 -18.55
N LEU A 153 -14.53 16.91 -17.47
CA LEU A 153 -13.34 16.23 -16.97
C LEU A 153 -12.89 15.10 -17.91
N LEU A 154 -13.82 14.32 -18.45
CA LEU A 154 -13.53 13.29 -19.45
C LEU A 154 -13.04 13.87 -20.79
N LYS A 155 -13.35 15.13 -21.10
CA LYS A 155 -12.76 15.83 -22.24
C LYS A 155 -11.31 16.27 -22.00
N ASN A 156 -10.84 16.30 -20.75
CA ASN A 156 -9.47 16.66 -20.44
C ASN A 156 -8.56 15.42 -20.56
N PRO A 157 -7.80 15.27 -21.66
CA PRO A 157 -6.98 14.08 -21.87
C PRO A 157 -5.89 13.93 -20.81
N THR A 158 -5.31 15.04 -20.34
CA THR A 158 -4.25 15.02 -19.32
C THR A 158 -4.78 14.39 -18.02
N PHE A 159 -5.99 14.79 -17.62
CA PHE A 159 -6.66 14.25 -16.44
C PHE A 159 -6.91 12.74 -16.56
N ILE A 160 -7.43 12.27 -17.71
CA ILE A 160 -7.68 10.83 -17.92
C ILE A 160 -6.38 10.03 -17.82
N PHE A 161 -5.33 10.45 -18.51
CA PHE A 161 -4.06 9.70 -18.50
C PHE A 161 -3.38 9.73 -17.12
N LEU A 162 -3.52 10.82 -16.36
CA LEU A 162 -3.09 10.85 -14.95
C LEU A 162 -3.91 9.88 -14.07
N CYS A 163 -5.21 9.76 -14.30
CA CYS A 163 -6.05 8.78 -13.59
C CYS A 163 -5.66 7.33 -13.95
N LEU A 164 -5.42 7.06 -15.22
CA LEU A 164 -4.99 5.72 -15.70
C LEU A 164 -3.60 5.36 -15.19
N ALA A 165 -2.65 6.30 -15.19
CA ALA A 165 -1.33 6.11 -14.58
C ALA A 165 -1.46 5.82 -13.07
N GLY A 166 -2.29 6.60 -12.37
CA GLY A 166 -2.61 6.35 -10.96
C GLY A 166 -3.23 4.98 -10.72
N ALA A 167 -4.09 4.50 -11.62
CA ALA A 167 -4.68 3.16 -11.54
C ALA A 167 -3.61 2.07 -11.66
N THR A 168 -2.70 2.18 -12.62
CA THR A 168 -1.61 1.19 -12.79
C THR A 168 -0.66 1.15 -11.60
N GLU A 169 -0.32 2.31 -11.03
CA GLU A 169 0.50 2.38 -9.82
C GLU A 169 -0.24 1.81 -8.61
N ALA A 170 -1.54 2.09 -8.48
CA ALA A 170 -2.37 1.52 -7.43
C ALA A 170 -2.53 0.00 -7.54
N THR A 171 -2.55 -0.57 -8.76
CA THR A 171 -2.53 -2.03 -8.96
C THR A 171 -1.30 -2.64 -8.32
N LEU A 172 -0.11 -2.07 -8.57
CA LEU A 172 1.15 -2.54 -8.02
C LEU A 172 1.22 -2.35 -6.51
N ILE A 173 0.81 -1.17 -6.02
CA ILE A 173 0.79 -0.89 -4.58
C ILE A 173 -0.15 -1.87 -3.87
N ALA A 174 -1.37 -2.06 -4.35
CA ALA A 174 -2.35 -2.96 -3.74
C ALA A 174 -1.89 -4.43 -3.80
N GLY A 175 -1.47 -4.91 -4.97
CA GLY A 175 -0.99 -6.29 -5.13
C GLY A 175 0.23 -6.61 -4.25
N MET A 176 1.23 -5.73 -4.25
CA MET A 176 2.42 -5.90 -3.41
C MET A 176 2.13 -5.69 -1.92
N SER A 177 1.17 -4.85 -1.53
CA SER A 177 0.81 -4.69 -0.12
C SER A 177 0.15 -5.95 0.44
N THR A 178 -0.69 -6.62 -0.35
CA THR A 178 -1.35 -7.86 0.06
C THR A 178 -0.40 -9.05 0.05
N PHE A 179 0.41 -9.21 -1.01
CA PHE A 179 1.20 -10.43 -1.22
C PHE A 179 2.71 -10.27 -1.06
N GLY A 180 3.21 -9.05 -0.83
CA GLY A 180 4.62 -8.78 -0.58
C GLY A 180 5.20 -9.54 0.61
N PRO A 181 4.51 -9.63 1.77
CA PRO A 181 4.95 -10.48 2.87
C PRO A 181 5.07 -11.95 2.46
N LYS A 182 4.09 -12.47 1.70
CA LYS A 182 4.12 -13.85 1.20
C LYS A 182 5.27 -14.10 0.22
N PHE A 183 5.59 -13.12 -0.60
CA PHE A 183 6.78 -13.15 -1.45
C PHE A 183 8.07 -13.29 -0.62
N LEU A 184 8.25 -12.47 0.41
CA LEU A 184 9.42 -12.60 1.31
C LEU A 184 9.40 -13.92 2.09
N GLU A 185 8.23 -14.38 2.53
CA GLU A 185 8.04 -15.64 3.24
C GLU A 185 8.56 -16.82 2.40
N SER A 186 8.22 -16.86 1.11
CA SER A 186 8.68 -17.92 0.21
C SER A 186 10.15 -17.77 -0.17
N GLN A 187 10.56 -16.59 -0.66
CA GLN A 187 11.92 -16.36 -1.16
C GLN A 187 12.99 -16.61 -0.09
N PHE A 188 12.73 -16.20 1.15
CA PHE A 188 13.70 -16.30 2.24
C PHE A 188 13.38 -17.40 3.24
N SER A 189 12.33 -18.20 2.99
CA SER A 189 11.87 -19.29 3.86
C SER A 189 11.63 -18.82 5.31
N LEU A 190 11.05 -17.64 5.46
CA LEU A 190 10.75 -17.04 6.76
C LEU A 190 9.41 -17.56 7.31
N SER A 191 9.18 -17.36 8.60
CA SER A 191 7.82 -17.43 9.15
C SER A 191 6.96 -16.27 8.62
N ALA A 192 5.64 -16.45 8.63
CA ALA A 192 4.71 -15.41 8.17
C ALA A 192 4.86 -14.09 8.96
N SER A 193 5.11 -14.18 10.27
CA SER A 193 5.30 -13.01 11.15
C SER A 193 6.62 -12.29 10.89
N GLU A 194 7.73 -13.02 10.70
CA GLU A 194 9.02 -12.43 10.33
C GLU A 194 8.93 -11.75 8.97
N ALA A 195 8.35 -12.42 7.97
CA ALA A 195 8.20 -11.88 6.62
C ALA A 195 7.35 -10.60 6.60
N ALA A 196 6.24 -10.57 7.34
CA ALA A 196 5.41 -9.38 7.50
C ALA A 196 6.17 -8.24 8.20
N THR A 197 6.94 -8.56 9.24
CA THR A 197 7.78 -7.57 9.95
C THR A 197 8.84 -6.96 9.02
N PHE A 198 9.58 -7.78 8.27
CA PHE A 198 10.56 -7.29 7.30
C PHE A 198 9.92 -6.45 6.20
N PHE A 199 8.75 -6.87 5.69
CA PHE A 199 8.02 -6.10 4.69
C PHE A 199 7.53 -4.76 5.27
N GLY A 200 7.11 -4.73 6.53
CA GLY A 200 6.77 -3.49 7.26
C GLY A 200 7.95 -2.53 7.37
N TYR A 201 9.14 -3.03 7.77
CA TYR A 201 10.37 -2.23 7.81
C TYR A 201 10.80 -1.72 6.44
N LEU A 202 10.39 -2.37 5.37
CA LEU A 202 10.65 -1.93 4.01
C LEU A 202 9.67 -0.82 3.58
N VAL A 203 8.37 -1.08 3.72
CA VAL A 203 7.29 -0.24 3.19
C VAL A 203 7.11 1.05 3.98
N VAL A 204 7.25 1.04 5.30
CA VAL A 204 7.03 2.24 6.12
C VAL A 204 8.01 3.37 5.76
N PRO A 205 9.34 3.16 5.79
CA PRO A 205 10.28 4.21 5.40
C PRO A 205 10.27 4.51 3.91
N ALA A 206 10.15 3.50 3.03
CA ALA A 206 10.12 3.73 1.58
C ALA A 206 8.84 4.45 1.14
N GLY A 207 7.69 3.99 1.63
CA GLY A 207 6.37 4.53 1.29
C GLY A 207 6.14 5.89 1.92
N GLY A 208 6.36 6.04 3.23
CA GLY A 208 6.24 7.32 3.92
C GLY A 208 7.29 8.33 3.46
N GLY A 209 8.55 7.92 3.42
CA GLY A 209 9.65 8.77 2.96
C GLY A 209 9.52 9.17 1.49
N GLY A 210 9.12 8.24 0.61
CA GLY A 210 8.84 8.52 -0.79
C GLY A 210 7.70 9.51 -0.95
N THR A 211 6.56 9.28 -0.29
CA THR A 211 5.40 10.18 -0.33
C THR A 211 5.78 11.61 0.10
N PHE A 212 6.48 11.75 1.24
CA PHE A 212 6.95 13.04 1.72
C PHE A 212 7.93 13.71 0.76
N LEU A 213 8.95 12.96 0.32
CA LEU A 213 9.97 13.46 -0.61
C LEU A 213 9.33 13.92 -1.93
N GLY A 214 8.26 13.26 -2.39
CA GLY A 214 7.57 13.61 -3.62
C GLY A 214 6.98 15.01 -3.56
N GLY A 215 6.22 15.31 -2.50
CA GLY A 215 5.70 16.67 -2.28
C GLY A 215 6.79 17.70 -1.99
N PHE A 216 7.85 17.29 -1.26
CA PHE A 216 9.00 18.15 -0.99
C PHE A 216 9.74 18.58 -2.26
N LEU A 217 10.00 17.66 -3.20
CA LEU A 217 10.68 17.96 -4.47
C LEU A 217 9.87 18.93 -5.33
N VAL A 218 8.54 18.77 -5.38
CA VAL A 218 7.66 19.70 -6.09
C VAL A 218 7.77 21.12 -5.53
N ASN A 219 7.79 21.27 -4.21
CA ASN A 219 7.96 22.57 -3.56
C ASN A 219 9.38 23.14 -3.74
N LYS A 220 10.41 22.32 -3.48
CA LYS A 220 11.82 22.73 -3.52
C LYS A 220 12.22 23.27 -4.89
N PHE A 221 11.78 22.61 -5.97
CA PHE A 221 12.06 23.03 -7.34
C PHE A 221 10.97 23.95 -7.93
N LYS A 222 9.94 24.30 -7.14
CA LYS A 222 8.81 25.14 -7.57
C LYS A 222 8.24 24.71 -8.93
N LEU A 223 8.05 23.40 -9.09
CA LEU A 223 7.65 22.82 -10.38
C LEU A 223 6.24 23.27 -10.76
N ARG A 224 6.05 23.65 -12.03
CA ARG A 224 4.72 23.79 -12.67
C ARG A 224 4.19 22.42 -13.12
N CYS A 225 2.94 22.31 -13.50
CA CYS A 225 2.22 21.08 -13.87
C CYS A 225 3.04 20.23 -14.87
N SER A 226 3.56 20.82 -15.94
CA SER A 226 4.44 20.10 -16.89
C SER A 226 5.70 19.54 -16.23
N GLY A 227 6.35 20.31 -15.35
CA GLY A 227 7.51 19.86 -14.58
C GLY A 227 7.16 18.76 -13.57
N ILE A 228 5.97 18.81 -12.97
CA ILE A 228 5.47 17.77 -12.05
C ILE A 228 5.24 16.47 -12.81
N ILE A 229 4.59 16.50 -13.98
CA ILE A 229 4.38 15.30 -14.81
C ILE A 229 5.73 14.69 -15.24
N LYS A 230 6.72 15.53 -15.60
CA LYS A 230 8.09 15.07 -15.89
C LYS A 230 8.78 14.43 -14.67
N LEU A 231 8.55 14.95 -13.47
CA LEU A 231 9.03 14.33 -12.23
C LEU A 231 8.38 12.96 -12.02
N CYS A 232 7.06 12.81 -12.24
CA CYS A 232 6.39 11.52 -12.19
C CYS A 232 7.00 10.53 -13.19
N LEU A 233 7.27 10.99 -14.41
CA LEU A 233 7.90 10.17 -15.45
C LEU A 233 9.30 9.71 -15.03
N LEU A 234 10.12 10.60 -14.47
CA LEU A 234 11.44 10.24 -13.96
C LEU A 234 11.34 9.18 -12.85
N CYS A 235 10.42 9.35 -11.90
CA CYS A 235 10.23 8.40 -10.81
C CYS A 235 9.76 7.03 -11.32
N THR A 236 8.81 7.00 -12.25
CA THR A 236 8.29 5.75 -12.82
C THR A 236 9.36 5.02 -13.63
N VAL A 237 10.15 5.72 -14.45
CA VAL A 237 11.30 5.13 -15.16
C VAL A 237 12.35 4.57 -14.19
N SER A 238 12.70 5.31 -13.13
CA SER A 238 13.62 4.80 -12.10
C SER A 238 13.09 3.53 -11.43
N SER A 239 11.79 3.49 -11.12
CA SER A 239 11.16 2.28 -10.55
C SER A 239 11.08 1.11 -11.55
N LEU A 240 10.87 1.39 -12.83
CA LEU A 240 10.86 0.40 -13.91
C LEU A 240 12.23 -0.27 -14.06
N LEU A 241 13.31 0.52 -14.02
CA LEU A 241 14.69 0.00 -14.05
C LEU A 241 14.99 -0.84 -12.80
N ALA A 242 14.54 -0.42 -11.63
CA ALA A 242 14.76 -1.16 -10.38
C ALA A 242 13.98 -2.49 -10.31
N ILE A 243 12.86 -2.64 -11.03
CA ILE A 243 12.05 -3.88 -11.07
C ILE A 243 12.80 -5.06 -11.67
N PHE A 244 13.83 -4.83 -12.50
CA PHE A 244 14.67 -5.89 -13.04
C PHE A 244 15.38 -6.70 -11.93
N ILE A 245 15.41 -6.23 -10.67
CA ILE A 245 15.91 -7.04 -9.56
C ILE A 245 15.18 -8.38 -9.43
N PHE A 246 13.90 -8.48 -9.80
CA PHE A 246 13.14 -9.73 -9.73
C PHE A 246 13.59 -10.79 -10.74
N PHE A 247 14.57 -10.51 -11.60
CA PHE A 247 15.33 -11.56 -12.29
C PHE A 247 16.16 -12.41 -11.32
N ILE A 248 16.57 -11.81 -10.21
CA ILE A 248 17.30 -12.46 -9.14
C ILE A 248 16.29 -13.04 -8.15
N HIS A 249 16.38 -14.34 -7.93
CA HIS A 249 15.60 -15.05 -6.91
C HIS A 249 16.52 -15.89 -6.02
N CYS A 250 16.00 -16.27 -4.86
CA CYS A 250 16.65 -17.25 -4.01
C CYS A 250 16.31 -18.68 -4.48
N PRO A 251 17.19 -19.67 -4.23
CA PRO A 251 16.82 -21.06 -4.45
C PRO A 251 15.66 -21.45 -3.51
N ASN A 252 14.88 -22.44 -3.92
CA ASN A 252 13.90 -23.05 -3.03
C ASN A 252 14.60 -23.77 -1.87
N MET A 253 14.00 -23.74 -0.68
CA MET A 253 14.47 -24.59 0.42
C MET A 253 14.31 -26.06 0.03
N PRO A 254 15.33 -26.92 0.22
CA PRO A 254 15.19 -28.36 0.03
C PRO A 254 14.13 -28.90 0.98
N MET A 255 13.14 -29.59 0.42
CA MET A 255 12.04 -30.21 1.12
C MET A 255 11.82 -31.61 0.57
N ALA A 256 11.93 -32.60 1.45
CA ALA A 256 11.80 -34.00 1.11
C ALA A 256 10.40 -34.30 0.56
N GLY A 257 10.35 -34.95 -0.60
CA GLY A 257 9.12 -35.31 -1.31
C GLY A 257 8.46 -34.18 -2.09
N VAL A 258 9.01 -32.95 -2.07
CA VAL A 258 8.42 -31.76 -2.71
C VAL A 258 9.38 -31.05 -3.65
N THR A 259 10.59 -30.71 -3.19
CA THR A 259 11.62 -30.07 -4.03
C THR A 259 12.82 -30.97 -4.29
N GLN A 260 13.01 -32.01 -3.47
CA GLN A 260 13.94 -33.12 -3.70
C GLN A 260 13.36 -34.44 -3.16
N MET A 261 13.91 -35.57 -3.58
CA MET A 261 13.59 -36.87 -2.99
C MET A 261 14.25 -37.05 -1.61
N TYR A 262 13.79 -38.05 -0.85
CA TYR A 262 14.31 -38.37 0.49
C TYR A 262 15.77 -38.84 0.48
N ASP A 263 16.26 -39.35 -0.65
CA ASP A 263 17.66 -39.75 -0.86
C ASP A 263 18.56 -38.60 -1.38
N GLY A 264 18.01 -37.38 -1.44
CA GLY A 264 18.71 -36.20 -1.95
C GLY A 264 18.75 -36.07 -3.48
N SER A 265 18.16 -37.00 -4.23
CA SER A 265 18.09 -36.91 -5.69
C SER A 265 17.03 -35.90 -6.17
N ALA A 266 17.18 -35.42 -7.40
CA ALA A 266 16.21 -34.49 -8.00
C ALA A 266 14.90 -35.23 -8.35
N LEU A 267 13.75 -34.63 -8.03
CA LEU A 267 12.43 -35.22 -8.31
C LEU A 267 12.21 -35.41 -9.83
N PRO A 268 12.03 -36.66 -10.31
CA PRO A 268 11.69 -36.91 -11.69
C PRO A 268 10.23 -36.48 -11.97
N GLY A 269 10.04 -35.57 -12.94
CA GLY A 269 8.71 -35.21 -13.44
C GLY A 269 7.82 -34.37 -12.51
N GLY A 270 8.33 -33.88 -11.37
CA GLY A 270 7.57 -33.03 -10.45
C GLY A 270 6.41 -33.74 -9.72
N GLN A 271 6.39 -35.08 -9.71
CA GLN A 271 5.41 -35.84 -8.93
C GLN A 271 5.78 -35.80 -7.44
N LEU A 272 4.88 -35.20 -6.65
CA LEU A 272 4.99 -35.13 -5.19
C LEU A 272 4.90 -36.54 -4.59
N ASN A 273 5.89 -36.93 -3.80
CA ASN A 273 5.87 -38.19 -3.06
C ASN A 273 6.42 -37.98 -1.64
N LEU A 274 5.51 -37.88 -0.68
CA LEU A 274 5.82 -37.64 0.73
C LEU A 274 6.16 -38.94 1.48
N THR A 275 5.96 -40.10 0.85
CA THR A 275 6.20 -41.42 1.46
C THR A 275 7.53 -42.01 1.00
N ALA A 276 8.33 -42.48 1.95
CA ALA A 276 9.62 -43.12 1.75
C ALA A 276 9.80 -44.29 2.74
N ALA A 277 10.78 -45.16 2.49
CA ALA A 277 11.04 -46.31 3.35
C ALA A 277 11.26 -45.93 4.84
N CYS A 278 11.84 -44.76 5.10
CA CYS A 278 12.11 -44.27 6.45
C CYS A 278 10.86 -43.82 7.23
N ASN A 279 9.76 -43.47 6.56
CA ASN A 279 8.51 -43.01 7.19
C ASN A 279 7.29 -43.90 6.89
N ALA A 280 7.46 -44.95 6.09
CA ALA A 280 6.39 -45.87 5.69
C ALA A 280 5.71 -46.54 6.89
N GLU A 281 6.46 -46.84 7.95
CA GLU A 281 5.94 -47.46 9.17
C GLU A 281 5.10 -46.52 10.05
N CYS A 282 5.15 -45.21 9.80
CA CYS A 282 4.51 -44.23 10.67
C CYS A 282 3.03 -43.96 10.35
N GLY A 283 2.52 -44.39 9.19
CA GLY A 283 1.12 -44.19 8.79
C GLY A 283 0.70 -42.71 8.75
N CYS A 284 1.57 -41.84 8.21
CA CYS A 284 1.39 -40.40 8.30
C CYS A 284 0.14 -39.89 7.58
N LEU A 285 -0.64 -39.06 8.28
CA LEU A 285 -1.77 -38.34 7.70
C LEU A 285 -1.28 -37.16 6.87
N GLN A 286 -1.71 -37.10 5.60
CA GLN A 286 -1.34 -36.02 4.68
C GLN A 286 -2.06 -34.71 5.01
N GLU A 287 -3.17 -34.72 5.76
CA GLU A 287 -3.92 -33.49 6.06
C GLU A 287 -3.24 -32.57 7.11
N THR A 288 -2.29 -33.09 7.90
CA THR A 288 -1.66 -32.34 8.99
C THR A 288 -0.30 -31.76 8.58
N TYR A 289 -0.32 -30.55 8.00
CA TYR A 289 0.91 -29.80 7.71
C TYR A 289 1.51 -29.16 8.96
N SER A 290 2.72 -29.60 9.35
CA SER A 290 3.45 -29.07 10.50
C SER A 290 4.96 -29.14 10.22
N PRO A 291 5.49 -28.18 9.44
CA PRO A 291 6.83 -28.31 8.89
C PRO A 291 7.89 -28.38 10.00
N VAL A 292 8.87 -29.25 9.80
CA VAL A 292 10.05 -29.37 10.67
C VAL A 292 11.33 -29.24 9.85
N CYS A 293 12.37 -28.69 10.48
CA CYS A 293 13.70 -28.58 9.89
C CYS A 293 14.61 -29.66 10.48
N GLY A 294 15.10 -30.58 9.64
CA GLY A 294 16.07 -31.59 10.07
C GLY A 294 17.45 -30.98 10.30
N SER A 295 18.26 -31.67 11.11
CA SER A 295 19.68 -31.32 11.33
C SER A 295 20.54 -31.42 10.06
N ASP A 296 20.04 -32.10 9.03
CA ASP A 296 20.56 -32.17 7.66
C ASP A 296 20.31 -30.89 6.84
N GLY A 297 19.53 -29.95 7.36
CA GLY A 297 19.12 -28.74 6.65
C GLY A 297 18.02 -28.98 5.62
N ILE A 298 17.28 -30.09 5.69
CA ILE A 298 16.16 -30.41 4.81
C ILE A 298 14.84 -30.20 5.57
N MET A 299 13.83 -29.66 4.88
CA MET A 299 12.49 -29.49 5.41
C MET A 299 11.64 -30.74 5.19
N TYR A 300 10.82 -31.10 6.17
CA TYR A 300 9.88 -32.23 6.07
C TYR A 300 8.44 -31.75 6.31
N TYR A 301 7.46 -32.42 5.68
CA TYR A 301 6.04 -32.05 5.73
C TYR A 301 5.46 -32.03 7.16
N SER A 302 5.84 -33.02 7.96
CA SER A 302 5.49 -33.11 9.37
C SER A 302 6.55 -33.92 10.15
N PRO A 303 6.52 -33.91 11.50
CA PRO A 303 7.41 -34.75 12.30
C PRO A 303 7.28 -36.25 11.97
N CYS A 304 6.07 -36.68 11.59
CA CYS A 304 5.80 -38.05 11.14
C CYS A 304 6.53 -38.34 9.81
N HIS A 305 6.47 -37.40 8.86
CA HIS A 305 7.14 -37.55 7.56
C HIS A 305 8.67 -37.49 7.66
N ALA A 306 9.20 -36.94 8.75
CA ALA A 306 10.62 -37.03 9.13
C ALA A 306 10.97 -38.32 9.91
N GLY A 307 9.97 -39.13 10.26
CA GLY A 307 10.12 -40.39 10.98
C GLY A 307 10.50 -40.25 12.45
N CYS A 308 10.15 -39.13 13.10
CA CYS A 308 10.51 -38.86 14.48
C CYS A 308 9.61 -39.61 15.48
N LYS A 309 10.20 -40.15 16.55
CA LYS A 309 9.48 -40.93 17.58
C LYS A 309 9.30 -40.22 18.92
N LYS A 310 10.15 -39.23 19.21
CA LYS A 310 10.15 -38.51 20.50
C LYS A 310 10.07 -37.01 20.28
N VAL A 311 9.47 -36.32 21.25
CA VAL A 311 9.38 -34.85 21.29
C VAL A 311 9.89 -34.35 22.63
N SER A 312 10.64 -33.26 22.58
CA SER A 312 11.11 -32.49 23.72
C SER A 312 10.87 -31.01 23.45
N GLU A 313 10.93 -30.18 24.48
CA GLU A 313 10.83 -28.73 24.33
C GLU A 313 12.18 -28.09 24.61
N ASN A 314 12.60 -27.18 23.73
CA ASN A 314 13.84 -26.45 23.92
C ASN A 314 13.62 -25.32 24.93
N LEU A 315 14.28 -25.44 26.09
CA LEU A 315 14.12 -24.52 27.21
C LEU A 315 14.54 -23.06 26.91
N ARG A 316 15.30 -22.79 25.84
CA ARG A 316 15.73 -21.42 25.50
C ARG A 316 14.71 -20.64 24.67
N ASN A 317 13.96 -21.30 23.82
CA ASN A 317 13.12 -20.66 22.81
C ASN A 317 11.68 -21.22 22.75
N GLY A 318 11.33 -22.17 23.62
CA GLY A 318 10.01 -22.82 23.68
C GLY A 318 9.66 -23.64 22.44
N LYS A 319 10.62 -23.87 21.52
CA LYS A 319 10.37 -24.63 20.31
C LYS A 319 10.39 -26.13 20.58
N LYS A 320 9.46 -26.86 19.98
CA LYS A 320 9.46 -28.32 20.00
C LYS A 320 10.64 -28.85 19.18
N VAL A 321 11.40 -29.77 19.77
CA VAL A 321 12.50 -30.49 19.16
C VAL A 321 12.16 -31.97 19.15
N TYR A 322 12.20 -32.55 17.96
CA TYR A 322 11.88 -33.94 17.69
C TYR A 322 13.15 -34.76 17.56
N HIS A 323 13.14 -35.95 18.14
CA HIS A 323 14.29 -36.86 18.22
C HIS A 323 13.96 -38.21 17.59
N GLU A 324 15.03 -38.95 17.28
CA GLU A 324 14.97 -40.28 16.67
C GLU A 324 14.25 -40.25 15.32
N CYS A 325 14.53 -39.22 14.52
CA CYS A 325 13.98 -39.05 13.18
C CYS A 325 14.73 -39.95 12.19
N SER A 326 14.07 -40.99 11.68
CA SER A 326 14.67 -41.99 10.77
C SER A 326 14.97 -41.46 9.37
N CYS A 327 14.27 -40.41 8.92
CA CYS A 327 14.47 -39.84 7.59
C CYS A 327 15.54 -38.74 7.54
N VAL A 328 16.02 -38.27 8.69
CA VAL A 328 17.03 -37.21 8.77
C VAL A 328 18.41 -37.85 8.68
N GLU A 329 19.14 -37.58 7.58
CA GLU A 329 20.47 -38.16 7.38
C GLU A 329 21.50 -37.64 8.40
N LYS A 330 22.42 -38.53 8.78
CA LYS A 330 23.43 -38.25 9.81
C LYS A 330 24.64 -37.56 9.18
N THR A 331 24.92 -36.33 9.59
CA THR A 331 26.18 -35.68 9.26
C THR A 331 27.31 -36.23 10.16
N PHE A 332 28.18 -37.05 9.58
CA PHE A 332 29.52 -37.47 10.07
C PHE A 332 29.66 -38.18 11.43
N LEU A 333 28.64 -38.21 12.30
CA LEU A 333 28.66 -38.92 13.59
C LEU A 333 27.39 -39.78 13.76
N PRO A 334 27.44 -40.90 14.50
CA PRO A 334 26.28 -41.75 14.77
C PRO A 334 25.34 -41.12 15.81
N SER A 335 24.99 -39.85 15.67
CA SER A 335 23.94 -39.21 16.46
C SER A 335 22.56 -39.59 15.92
N PRO A 336 21.53 -39.71 16.77
CA PRO A 336 20.14 -39.82 16.32
C PRO A 336 19.76 -38.57 15.52
N GLY A 337 18.96 -38.73 14.46
CA GLY A 337 18.45 -37.62 13.67
C GLY A 337 17.54 -36.71 14.52
N ILE A 338 17.76 -35.41 14.44
CA ILE A 338 17.04 -34.38 15.21
C ILE A 338 16.35 -33.44 14.21
N ALA A 339 15.13 -33.03 14.53
CA ALA A 339 14.42 -32.01 13.76
C ALA A 339 13.79 -30.97 14.69
N GLU A 340 13.85 -29.70 14.31
CA GLU A 340 13.23 -28.60 15.06
C GLU A 340 11.90 -28.17 14.42
N ALA A 341 10.94 -27.72 15.24
CA ALA A 341 9.67 -27.20 14.75
C ALA A 341 9.84 -25.91 13.95
N GLY A 342 9.18 -25.85 12.79
CA GLY A 342 9.17 -24.70 11.88
C GLY A 342 9.94 -24.94 10.59
N LYS A 343 9.96 -23.91 9.74
CA LYS A 343 10.71 -23.92 8.48
C LYS A 343 12.22 -23.78 8.75
N CYS A 344 13.03 -24.43 7.92
CA CYS A 344 14.47 -24.16 7.88
C CYS A 344 14.77 -22.72 7.43
N THR A 345 15.86 -22.16 7.94
CA THR A 345 16.33 -20.82 7.56
C THR A 345 17.12 -20.86 6.25
N SER A 346 16.75 -20.01 5.30
CA SER A 346 17.47 -19.90 4.03
C SER A 346 18.74 -19.05 4.19
N SER A 347 19.91 -19.60 3.87
CA SER A 347 21.19 -18.85 3.80
C SER A 347 21.36 -18.15 2.44
N CYS A 348 20.31 -17.45 1.97
CA CYS A 348 20.35 -16.78 0.68
C CYS A 348 21.23 -15.51 0.72
N ALA A 349 22.44 -15.59 0.16
CA ALA A 349 23.37 -14.46 0.07
C ALA A 349 22.81 -13.25 -0.72
N LYS A 350 21.82 -13.47 -1.58
CA LYS A 350 21.18 -12.43 -2.41
C LYS A 350 20.08 -11.65 -1.67
N ARG A 351 19.72 -12.06 -0.45
CA ARG A 351 18.68 -11.44 0.39
C ARG A 351 18.84 -9.92 0.59
N PRO A 352 19.99 -9.39 1.04
CA PRO A 352 20.14 -7.94 1.25
C PRO A 352 20.01 -7.13 -0.04
N LEU A 353 20.52 -7.66 -1.16
CA LEU A 353 20.41 -7.03 -2.48
C LEU A 353 18.94 -6.93 -2.93
N LEU A 354 18.18 -8.03 -2.79
CA LEU A 354 16.76 -8.06 -3.15
C LEU A 354 15.96 -7.05 -2.30
N LEU A 355 16.20 -7.01 -0.99
CA LEU A 355 15.55 -6.05 -0.09
C LEU A 355 15.91 -4.59 -0.45
N LEU A 356 17.17 -4.29 -0.75
CA LEU A 356 17.60 -2.94 -1.13
C LEU A 356 16.90 -2.46 -2.41
N PHE A 357 16.87 -3.25 -3.47
CA PHE A 357 16.22 -2.82 -4.70
C PHE A 357 14.70 -2.84 -4.60
N MET A 358 14.10 -3.74 -3.80
CA MET A 358 12.67 -3.62 -3.46
C MET A 358 12.37 -2.31 -2.73
N PHE A 359 13.24 -1.88 -1.80
CA PHE A 359 13.13 -0.56 -1.16
C PHE A 359 13.13 0.55 -2.20
N VAL A 360 14.06 0.52 -3.16
CA VAL A 360 14.15 1.50 -4.24
C VAL A 360 12.88 1.52 -5.11
N VAL A 361 12.36 0.34 -5.49
CA VAL A 361 11.10 0.23 -6.27
C VAL A 361 9.94 0.86 -5.51
N ILE A 362 9.78 0.54 -4.22
CA ILE A 362 8.69 1.07 -3.38
C ILE A 362 8.88 2.59 -3.20
N LEU A 363 10.10 3.04 -2.89
CA LEU A 363 10.43 4.45 -2.69
C LEU A 363 10.02 5.28 -3.90
N PHE A 364 10.47 4.92 -5.11
CA PHE A 364 10.16 5.67 -6.32
C PHE A 364 8.68 5.57 -6.75
N THR A 365 8.03 4.45 -6.44
CA THR A 365 6.59 4.28 -6.66
C THR A 365 5.79 5.28 -5.81
N PHE A 366 6.05 5.33 -4.50
CA PHE A 366 5.40 6.27 -3.60
C PHE A 366 5.87 7.72 -3.82
N LEU A 367 7.12 7.94 -4.26
CA LEU A 367 7.64 9.26 -4.64
C LEU A 367 6.81 9.92 -5.73
N SER A 368 6.28 9.15 -6.68
CA SER A 368 5.45 9.65 -7.78
C SER A 368 4.00 9.98 -7.36
N SER A 369 3.53 9.48 -6.21
CA SER A 369 2.11 9.54 -5.82
C SER A 369 1.61 10.97 -5.57
N ILE A 370 2.32 11.75 -4.73
CA ILE A 370 1.94 13.13 -4.40
C ILE A 370 2.17 14.09 -5.58
N PRO A 371 3.27 13.99 -6.33
CA PRO A 371 3.42 14.69 -7.61
C PRO A 371 2.25 14.41 -8.55
N ALA A 372 1.83 13.15 -8.75
CA ALA A 372 0.71 12.81 -9.63
C ALA A 372 -0.61 13.43 -9.14
N LEU A 373 -0.92 13.33 -7.84
CA LEU A 373 -2.08 13.97 -7.23
C LEU A 373 -2.06 15.51 -7.41
N THR A 374 -0.91 16.13 -7.21
CA THR A 374 -0.70 17.57 -7.41
C THR A 374 -0.87 17.95 -8.87
N ALA A 375 -0.37 17.14 -9.81
CA ALA A 375 -0.56 17.35 -11.24
C ALA A 375 -2.05 17.31 -11.61
N THR A 376 -2.81 16.36 -11.06
CA THR A 376 -4.27 16.29 -11.26
C THR A 376 -4.96 17.57 -10.78
N LEU A 377 -4.66 18.04 -9.56
CA LEU A 377 -5.24 19.26 -9.02
C LEU A 377 -4.90 20.51 -9.84
N ARG A 378 -3.71 20.54 -10.46
CA ARG A 378 -3.26 21.67 -11.28
C ARG A 378 -3.74 21.62 -12.72
N CYS A 379 -4.00 20.44 -13.30
CA CYS A 379 -4.44 20.32 -14.68
C CYS A 379 -5.95 20.49 -14.87
N VAL A 380 -6.73 20.64 -13.79
CA VAL A 380 -8.18 20.89 -13.79
C VAL A 380 -8.49 22.28 -13.25
N SER A 381 -9.65 22.84 -13.64
CA SER A 381 -10.12 24.13 -13.15
C SER A 381 -10.37 24.10 -11.64
N ASP A 382 -10.09 25.20 -10.93
CA ASP A 382 -10.15 25.28 -9.46
C ASP A 382 -11.49 24.77 -8.89
N ARG A 383 -12.61 25.17 -9.50
CA ARG A 383 -13.97 24.76 -9.08
C ARG A 383 -14.28 23.27 -9.25
N GLN A 384 -13.50 22.53 -10.03
CA GLN A 384 -13.71 21.12 -10.30
C GLN A 384 -12.75 20.20 -9.53
N ARG A 385 -11.81 20.74 -8.74
CA ARG A 385 -10.75 19.94 -8.09
C ARG A 385 -11.27 18.83 -7.20
N SER A 386 -12.18 19.12 -6.27
CA SER A 386 -12.70 18.11 -5.34
C SER A 386 -13.46 17.02 -6.08
N PHE A 387 -14.21 17.42 -7.12
CA PHE A 387 -14.95 16.49 -7.97
C PHE A 387 -14.02 15.62 -8.83
N ALA A 388 -12.97 16.22 -9.38
CA ALA A 388 -11.93 15.53 -10.15
C ALA A 388 -11.18 14.50 -9.28
N LEU A 389 -10.85 14.83 -8.03
CA LEU A 389 -10.30 13.86 -7.08
C LEU A 389 -11.26 12.70 -6.82
N GLY A 390 -12.57 12.98 -6.69
CA GLY A 390 -13.59 11.94 -6.56
C GLY A 390 -13.58 10.96 -7.74
N ILE A 391 -13.60 11.48 -8.98
CA ILE A 391 -13.50 10.65 -10.20
C ILE A 391 -12.17 9.90 -10.26
N GLN A 392 -11.06 10.56 -9.95
CA GLN A 392 -9.73 9.93 -9.93
C GLN A 392 -9.72 8.73 -8.99
N TRP A 393 -10.22 8.87 -7.76
CA TRP A 393 -10.27 7.76 -6.81
C TRP A 393 -11.20 6.63 -7.25
N ILE A 394 -12.33 6.93 -7.91
CA ILE A 394 -13.17 5.90 -8.52
C ILE A 394 -12.37 5.09 -9.54
N VAL A 395 -11.69 5.76 -10.48
CA VAL A 395 -10.88 5.10 -11.52
C VAL A 395 -9.74 4.29 -10.89
N VAL A 396 -8.99 4.90 -9.97
CA VAL A 396 -7.84 4.27 -9.29
C VAL A 396 -8.27 3.04 -8.49
N ARG A 397 -9.40 3.09 -7.78
CA ARG A 397 -9.89 1.96 -6.97
C ARG A 397 -10.51 0.86 -7.83
N THR A 398 -11.31 1.21 -8.84
CA THR A 398 -12.01 0.24 -9.70
C THR A 398 -11.07 -0.46 -10.67
N LEU A 399 -10.20 0.28 -11.35
CA LEU A 399 -9.27 -0.26 -12.36
C LEU A 399 -7.92 -0.68 -11.78
N GLY A 400 -7.57 -0.18 -10.58
CA GLY A 400 -6.28 -0.45 -9.95
C GLY A 400 -6.40 -1.28 -8.67
N GLY A 401 -6.98 -0.67 -7.63
CA GLY A 401 -6.98 -1.22 -6.27
C GLY A 401 -7.72 -2.54 -6.09
N ILE A 402 -8.88 -2.73 -6.73
CA ILE A 402 -9.66 -3.98 -6.69
C ILE A 402 -8.97 -5.10 -7.50
N PRO A 403 -8.59 -4.91 -8.78
CA PRO A 403 -7.99 -5.97 -9.57
C PRO A 403 -6.55 -6.31 -9.14
N GLY A 404 -5.82 -5.40 -8.48
CA GLY A 404 -4.42 -5.61 -8.07
C GLY A 404 -4.21 -6.88 -7.24
N PRO A 405 -4.82 -7.02 -6.06
CA PRO A 405 -4.70 -8.23 -5.25
C PRO A 405 -5.22 -9.48 -5.97
N ILE A 406 -6.28 -9.39 -6.76
CA ILE A 406 -6.82 -10.53 -7.51
C ILE A 406 -5.78 -11.04 -8.52
N ALA A 407 -5.17 -10.14 -9.28
CA ALA A 407 -4.15 -10.47 -10.27
C ALA A 407 -2.90 -11.06 -9.60
N PHE A 408 -2.39 -10.43 -8.54
CA PHE A 408 -1.20 -10.90 -7.81
C PHE A 408 -1.44 -12.23 -7.09
N GLY A 409 -2.64 -12.44 -6.53
CA GLY A 409 -3.03 -13.72 -5.93
C GLY A 409 -3.00 -14.85 -6.95
N SER A 410 -3.70 -14.67 -8.08
CA SER A 410 -3.69 -15.65 -9.16
C SER A 410 -2.29 -15.94 -9.73
N MET A 411 -1.42 -14.92 -9.80
CA MET A 411 -0.03 -15.09 -10.23
C MET A 411 0.81 -15.93 -9.25
N ILE A 412 0.61 -15.73 -7.95
CA ILE A 412 1.32 -16.47 -6.90
C ILE A 412 0.82 -17.90 -6.82
N ASP A 413 -0.48 -18.11 -6.93
CA ASP A 413 -1.10 -19.45 -6.95
C ASP A 413 -0.54 -20.33 -8.08
N LYS A 414 -0.24 -19.74 -9.26
CA LYS A 414 0.44 -20.44 -10.36
C LYS A 414 1.86 -20.91 -10.06
N SER A 415 2.48 -20.42 -8.99
CA SER A 415 3.79 -20.88 -8.53
C SER A 415 3.70 -21.94 -7.43
N CYS A 416 2.51 -22.39 -7.05
CA CYS A 416 2.33 -23.37 -5.99
C CYS A 416 2.92 -24.74 -6.37
N LEU A 417 3.72 -25.31 -5.46
CA LEU A 417 4.23 -26.67 -5.53
C LEU A 417 3.42 -27.64 -4.66
N LEU A 418 2.91 -27.18 -3.52
CA LEU A 418 2.20 -28.01 -2.56
C LEU A 418 0.92 -27.31 -2.08
N TRP A 419 -0.22 -27.81 -2.57
CA TRP A 419 -1.55 -27.33 -2.19
C TRP A 419 -2.01 -27.95 -0.88
N GLN A 420 -2.70 -27.16 -0.06
CA GLN A 420 -3.51 -27.69 1.02
C GLN A 420 -4.74 -28.39 0.43
N ASP A 421 -4.99 -29.62 0.91
CA ASP A 421 -6.23 -30.34 0.63
C ASP A 421 -7.15 -30.20 1.87
N GLN A 422 -8.35 -29.65 1.67
CA GLN A 422 -9.39 -29.62 2.69
C GLN A 422 -10.59 -30.41 2.18
N CYS A 423 -10.64 -31.71 2.51
CA CYS A 423 -11.75 -32.59 2.15
C CYS A 423 -12.05 -32.63 0.64
N GLY A 424 -11.02 -32.63 -0.21
CA GLY A 424 -11.15 -32.69 -1.68
C GLY A 424 -11.23 -31.33 -2.37
N GLU A 425 -11.27 -30.22 -1.60
CA GLU A 425 -11.21 -28.85 -2.12
C GLU A 425 -9.81 -28.25 -1.92
N GLN A 426 -9.32 -27.53 -2.92
CA GLN A 426 -8.01 -26.88 -2.87
C GLN A 426 -8.04 -25.64 -1.97
N GLY A 427 -7.24 -25.66 -0.91
CA GLY A 427 -7.08 -24.57 0.04
C GLY A 427 -5.89 -23.66 -0.28
N SER A 428 -5.24 -23.14 0.76
CA SER A 428 -4.05 -22.28 0.62
C SER A 428 -2.82 -23.08 0.18
N CYS A 429 -1.90 -22.46 -0.56
CA CYS A 429 -0.66 -23.13 -0.92
C CYS A 429 0.39 -23.05 0.20
N TYR A 430 0.99 -24.20 0.54
CA TYR A 430 2.00 -24.34 1.59
C TYR A 430 3.41 -23.99 1.12
N VAL A 431 3.77 -24.39 -0.10
CA VAL A 431 5.12 -24.24 -0.66
C VAL A 431 5.03 -23.72 -2.09
N TYR A 432 5.73 -22.64 -2.38
CA TYR A 432 5.78 -22.02 -3.70
C TYR A 432 7.15 -22.20 -4.34
N GLN A 433 7.20 -22.22 -5.67
CA GLN A 433 8.43 -22.23 -6.44
C GLN A 433 9.00 -20.80 -6.55
N ASN A 434 10.18 -20.58 -5.98
CA ASN A 434 10.75 -19.24 -5.83
C ASN A 434 11.10 -18.60 -7.19
N SER A 435 11.59 -19.39 -8.14
CA SER A 435 11.93 -18.90 -9.49
C SER A 435 10.70 -18.46 -10.27
N ALA A 436 9.63 -19.27 -10.24
CA ALA A 436 8.37 -18.96 -10.92
C ALA A 436 7.69 -17.74 -10.30
N MET A 437 7.62 -17.68 -8.96
CA MET A 437 7.04 -16.56 -8.23
C MET A 437 7.75 -15.24 -8.59
N SER A 438 9.09 -15.22 -8.55
CA SER A 438 9.88 -14.03 -8.92
C SER A 438 9.65 -13.61 -10.37
N ARG A 439 9.60 -14.57 -11.30
CA ARG A 439 9.33 -14.31 -12.72
C ARG A 439 7.94 -13.74 -12.96
N TYR A 440 6.90 -14.25 -12.29
CA TYR A 440 5.55 -13.70 -12.43
C TYR A 440 5.43 -12.30 -11.83
N THR A 441 6.05 -12.05 -10.67
CA THR A 441 6.14 -10.70 -10.08
C THR A 441 6.87 -9.72 -11.00
N LEU A 442 7.97 -10.16 -11.62
CA LEU A 442 8.71 -9.37 -12.60
C LEU A 442 7.83 -9.00 -13.81
N VAL A 443 7.18 -9.98 -14.43
CA VAL A 443 6.31 -9.76 -15.61
C VAL A 443 5.18 -8.80 -15.27
N ALA A 444 4.50 -8.99 -14.13
CA ALA A 444 3.45 -8.08 -13.68
C ALA A 444 3.99 -6.66 -13.44
N GLY A 445 5.13 -6.55 -12.75
CA GLY A 445 5.82 -5.29 -12.51
C GLY A 445 6.13 -4.54 -13.80
N LEU A 446 6.72 -5.24 -14.78
CA LEU A 446 7.05 -4.66 -16.09
C LEU A 446 5.80 -4.21 -16.84
N VAL A 447 4.76 -5.05 -16.92
CA VAL A 447 3.51 -4.71 -17.64
C VAL A 447 2.88 -3.43 -17.06
N TYR A 448 2.68 -3.38 -15.74
CA TYR A 448 2.02 -2.23 -15.12
C TYR A 448 2.90 -0.97 -15.13
N LYS A 449 4.23 -1.09 -14.95
CA LYS A 449 5.12 0.07 -15.03
C LYS A 449 5.29 0.61 -16.44
N VAL A 450 5.38 -0.25 -17.47
CA VAL A 450 5.44 0.19 -18.87
C VAL A 450 4.13 0.90 -19.23
N LEU A 451 3.00 0.34 -18.81
CA LEU A 451 1.69 0.96 -19.02
C LEU A 451 1.59 2.33 -18.31
N GLY A 452 1.96 2.40 -17.03
CA GLY A 452 1.98 3.65 -16.27
C GLY A 452 2.94 4.70 -16.84
N THR A 453 4.14 4.29 -17.26
CA THR A 453 5.11 5.15 -17.94
C THR A 453 4.54 5.70 -19.25
N THR A 454 3.88 4.85 -20.05
CA THR A 454 3.22 5.26 -21.29
C THR A 454 2.13 6.29 -21.02
N PHE A 455 1.30 6.08 -20.00
CA PHE A 455 0.28 7.05 -19.62
C PHE A 455 0.86 8.38 -19.15
N PHE A 456 1.95 8.39 -18.36
CA PHE A 456 2.65 9.64 -18.00
C PHE A 456 3.26 10.35 -19.21
N ILE A 457 3.84 9.61 -20.17
CA ILE A 457 4.36 10.18 -21.42
C ILE A 457 3.22 10.85 -22.20
N VAL A 458 2.11 10.14 -22.40
CA VAL A 458 0.96 10.67 -23.14
C VAL A 458 0.34 11.88 -22.42
N ALA A 459 0.22 11.84 -21.09
CA ALA A 459 -0.22 12.99 -20.30
C ALA A 459 0.72 14.20 -20.50
N CYS A 460 2.03 13.98 -20.51
CA CYS A 460 3.01 15.03 -20.74
C CYS A 460 2.92 15.63 -22.15
N LEU A 461 2.69 14.81 -23.17
CA LEU A 461 2.59 15.24 -24.57
C LEU A 461 1.27 15.97 -24.85
N LEU A 462 0.18 15.54 -24.22
CA LEU A 462 -1.14 16.13 -24.45
C LEU A 462 -1.36 17.38 -23.60
N TYR A 463 -0.63 17.59 -22.51
CA TYR A 463 -0.79 18.75 -21.65
C TYR A 463 -0.51 20.07 -22.38
N LYS A 464 -1.53 20.94 -22.45
CA LYS A 464 -1.45 22.30 -23.00
C LYS A 464 -1.53 23.31 -21.87
N PRO A 465 -0.42 24.00 -21.54
CA PRO A 465 -0.44 25.04 -20.53
C PRO A 465 -1.24 26.26 -21.01
N PRO A 466 -1.74 27.10 -20.10
CA PRO A 466 -2.29 28.39 -20.46
C PRO A 466 -1.23 29.29 -21.12
N PRO A 467 -1.63 30.17 -22.05
CA PRO A 467 -0.72 31.16 -22.62
C PRO A 467 -0.11 31.99 -21.47
N PRO A 468 1.16 32.41 -21.57
CA PRO A 468 1.74 33.31 -20.59
C PRO A 468 0.94 34.62 -20.60
N GLU A 469 0.08 34.82 -19.60
CA GLU A 469 -0.51 36.13 -19.38
C GLU A 469 0.61 37.10 -19.03
N SER A 470 0.74 38.16 -19.84
CA SER A 470 1.42 39.39 -19.46
C SER A 470 0.89 39.81 -18.09
N ALA A 471 1.79 39.93 -17.12
CA ALA A 471 1.46 40.32 -15.75
C ALA A 471 0.46 41.50 -15.74
N PRO A 472 -0.62 41.46 -14.95
CA PRO A 472 -1.39 42.65 -14.68
C PRO A 472 -0.52 43.59 -13.85
N GLY A 473 0.01 44.65 -14.47
CA GLY A 473 0.72 45.73 -13.79
C GLY A 473 2.12 46.04 -14.32
N SER A 474 2.30 46.21 -15.63
CA SER A 474 3.30 47.15 -16.16
C SER A 474 2.57 48.42 -16.59
N SER A 475 2.20 49.24 -15.62
CA SER A 475 1.87 50.64 -15.85
C SER A 475 2.87 51.44 -15.03
N ASP A 476 3.79 52.10 -15.74
CA ASP A 476 4.69 53.10 -15.20
C ASP A 476 3.92 54.08 -14.32
N ALA A 477 4.17 54.03 -13.02
CA ALA A 477 3.86 55.09 -12.09
C ALA A 477 5.14 55.32 -11.28
N SER A 478 5.80 56.42 -11.62
CA SER A 478 7.03 56.93 -11.05
C SER A 478 7.06 56.88 -9.53
N GLU A 479 8.25 56.64 -9.01
CA GLU A 479 8.64 56.93 -7.63
C GLU A 479 8.17 58.33 -7.21
N ASN A 480 7.22 58.39 -6.29
CA ASN A 480 7.18 59.30 -5.13
C ASN A 480 5.81 59.22 -4.44
N GLY A 481 5.79 58.77 -3.18
CA GLY A 481 4.57 58.82 -2.37
C GLY A 481 4.59 57.89 -1.17
N ASN A 482 5.21 58.36 -0.09
CA ASN A 482 5.10 57.80 1.25
C ASN A 482 3.61 57.72 1.68
N CYS A 483 3.10 56.55 2.04
CA CYS A 483 1.82 56.42 2.76
C CYS A 483 1.81 55.15 3.62
N ASP A 484 2.06 55.34 4.92
CA ASP A 484 1.55 54.51 6.00
C ASP A 484 0.04 54.30 5.87
N LEU A 485 -0.44 53.09 6.11
CA LEU A 485 -1.86 52.82 6.29
C LEU A 485 -2.08 51.92 7.51
N GLN A 486 -2.63 52.58 8.53
CA GLN A 486 -2.99 52.11 9.86
C GLN A 486 -3.97 50.92 9.85
N GLU A 487 -3.82 50.07 10.86
CA GLU A 487 -4.81 49.06 11.27
C GLU A 487 -6.15 49.73 11.60
N HIS A 488 -7.22 49.31 10.92
CA HIS A 488 -8.59 49.66 11.29
C HIS A 488 -9.24 48.50 12.07
N LYS A 489 -9.42 48.70 13.38
CA LYS A 489 -10.35 47.92 14.23
C LYS A 489 -11.80 48.27 13.86
N PRO A 490 -12.72 47.30 13.75
CA PRO A 490 -14.15 47.60 13.61
C PRO A 490 -14.79 47.85 14.98
N SER A 491 -15.48 48.99 15.11
CA SER A 491 -16.33 49.37 16.23
C SER A 491 -17.73 48.73 16.12
N LEU A 492 -18.24 48.18 17.22
CA LEU A 492 -19.64 47.75 17.40
C LEU A 492 -20.61 48.93 17.28
N PRO A 493 -21.81 48.76 16.69
CA PRO A 493 -22.91 49.70 16.88
C PRO A 493 -23.66 49.40 18.19
N ALA A 494 -23.91 50.47 18.95
CA ALA A 494 -24.75 50.49 20.14
C ALA A 494 -26.23 50.33 19.77
N GLU A 495 -26.96 49.59 20.60
CA GLU A 495 -28.42 49.63 20.73
C GLU A 495 -28.85 51.01 21.26
N GLU A 496 -29.86 51.60 20.63
CA GLU A 496 -30.71 52.62 21.25
C GLU A 496 -32.18 52.39 20.84
N ASP A 497 -32.96 52.08 21.86
CA ASP A 497 -34.41 52.13 22.10
C ASP A 497 -35.38 52.56 20.96
N ILE A 498 -36.37 51.69 20.68
CA ILE A 498 -37.81 51.82 21.04
C ILE A 498 -38.56 50.54 20.61
#